data_AF-A0A7G5BX05-F1
#
_entry.id   AF-A0A7G5BX05-F1
#
_cell.length_a   1.000
_cell.length_b   1.000
_cell.length_c   1.000
_cell.angle_alpha   90.00
_cell.angle_beta   90.00
_cell.angle_gamma   90.00
#
_symmetry.space_group_name_H-M   'P 1'
#
loop_
_entity.id
_entity.type
_entity.pdbx_description
1 polymer ?
#
loop_
_entity_poly.entity_id
_entity_poly.type
_entity_poly.pdbx_seq_one_letter_code
_entity_poly.pdbx_strand_id
1 'polypeptide(L)'
;MIRRSAVMLALIAMIMGLVSGFSSSSAWAASGNPVATYLSPEKIEFVSYSKKWNQKKLKALYVELMKNTHGEELRYLGKVVLSPEEKEDELGVANMGYSWTEDDLSDIEMDEPTEIILYDADNLSTVESLSTTLSHEYGHHFTYYWLIKKEHKLPSDSTTKWAAIRGIQNYPVLFTEDTSDPEYTHYWDPGEIMADDYMAMFGSPTAKLSMVKSHQSQEGRGFYGEIENESLPPATTLASVRSYWLKLSGIKDPLPLVFKEPKLTKIQAVESGEEEEGIDHKLTFEAGSAAPAVAGRLQYSVYWTYEDEGEETFDYTDLTTGKRYLVVPGGLPETELTLTVYAYDPKTRQYVYARPVTYDLSDPEDPILVN
;
A
#
# COMPACT_ATOMS: atom_id res chain seq x y z
N MET A 1 -8.80 11.85 -83.27
CA MET A 1 -8.18 10.87 -82.35
C MET A 1 -8.47 11.37 -80.93
N ILE A 2 -9.49 10.86 -80.21
CA ILE A 2 -9.52 9.58 -79.44
C ILE A 2 -8.36 9.60 -78.42
N ARG A 3 -8.50 9.80 -77.11
CA ARG A 3 -9.24 9.09 -76.02
C ARG A 3 -9.29 10.04 -74.79
N ARG A 4 -10.39 10.32 -74.10
CA ARG A 4 -11.15 9.53 -73.07
C ARG A 4 -10.28 8.79 -72.04
N SER A 5 -10.44 9.19 -70.76
CA SER A 5 -10.69 8.39 -69.53
C SER A 5 -10.19 9.19 -68.31
N ALA A 6 -11.02 9.77 -67.43
CA ALA A 6 -11.92 9.16 -66.44
C ALA A 6 -11.19 8.47 -65.28
N VAL A 7 -11.33 9.02 -64.06
CA VAL A 7 -11.49 8.44 -62.69
C VAL A 7 -11.41 9.67 -61.75
N MET A 8 -12.48 10.27 -61.21
CA MET A 8 -13.52 9.83 -60.26
C MET A 8 -13.03 9.59 -58.83
N LEU A 9 -13.47 10.50 -57.95
CA LEU A 9 -13.74 10.45 -56.49
C LEU A 9 -13.04 9.39 -55.61
N ALA A 10 -12.51 9.85 -54.47
CA ALA A 10 -13.18 9.63 -53.17
C ALA A 10 -12.51 10.47 -52.06
N LEU A 11 -13.29 11.40 -51.49
CA LEU A 11 -13.06 11.87 -50.12
C LEU A 11 -13.25 10.67 -49.19
N ILE A 12 -12.23 10.33 -48.41
CA ILE A 12 -12.39 9.55 -47.18
C ILE A 12 -11.90 10.44 -46.06
N ALA A 13 -12.86 11.07 -45.38
CA ALA A 13 -12.67 11.58 -44.04
C ALA A 13 -12.51 10.35 -43.14
N MET A 14 -11.28 10.04 -42.77
CA MET A 14 -11.01 9.00 -41.78
C MET A 14 -11.12 9.64 -40.40
N ILE A 15 -12.30 9.46 -39.82
CA ILE A 15 -12.53 9.56 -38.38
C ILE A 15 -11.67 8.45 -37.76
N MET A 16 -10.46 8.77 -37.35
CA MET A 16 -9.75 8.00 -36.32
C MET A 16 -10.07 8.68 -34.99
N GLY A 17 -11.27 8.37 -34.48
CA GLY A 17 -11.50 8.47 -33.05
C GLY A 17 -10.60 7.43 -32.40
N LEU A 18 -9.58 7.92 -31.70
CA LEU A 18 -8.82 7.16 -30.72
C LEU A 18 -9.83 6.60 -29.71
N VAL A 19 -10.16 5.32 -29.88
CA VAL A 19 -10.68 4.50 -28.80
C VAL A 19 -9.43 4.05 -28.04
N SER A 20 -8.89 4.93 -27.20
CA SER A 20 -8.01 4.50 -26.11
C SER A 20 -8.85 3.69 -25.13
N GLY A 21 -8.34 2.51 -24.81
CA GLY A 21 -9.02 1.51 -24.01
C GLY A 21 -9.28 2.00 -22.59
N PHE A 22 -10.51 2.45 -22.36
CA PHE A 22 -11.13 2.31 -21.05
C PHE A 22 -11.49 0.84 -20.90
N SER A 23 -10.62 0.07 -20.25
CA SER A 23 -11.00 -1.21 -19.66
C SER A 23 -12.09 -0.91 -18.63
N SER A 24 -13.33 -1.12 -19.05
CA SER A 24 -14.53 -0.88 -18.27
C SER A 24 -14.70 -1.94 -17.18
N SER A 25 -14.00 -1.74 -16.07
CA SER A 25 -14.36 -2.35 -14.76
C SER A 25 -15.77 -1.92 -14.29
N SER A 26 -16.40 -0.96 -14.98
CA SER A 26 -17.77 -0.47 -14.73
C SER A 26 -18.90 -1.36 -15.28
N ALA A 27 -18.62 -2.45 -16.01
CA ALA A 27 -19.66 -3.24 -16.68
C ALA A 27 -20.64 -3.95 -15.71
N TRP A 28 -20.21 -4.28 -14.48
CA TRP A 28 -21.09 -4.94 -13.50
C TRP A 28 -21.88 -3.98 -12.61
N ALA A 29 -21.27 -2.86 -12.18
CA ALA A 29 -21.96 -1.79 -11.46
C ALA A 29 -23.10 -1.16 -12.29
N ALA A 30 -23.03 -1.28 -13.62
CA ALA A 30 -24.05 -0.81 -14.55
C ALA A 30 -25.30 -1.72 -14.70
N SER A 31 -25.32 -2.95 -14.17
CA SER A 31 -26.41 -3.91 -14.43
C SER A 31 -27.30 -4.27 -13.23
N GLY A 32 -26.84 -4.04 -12.00
CA GLY A 32 -27.59 -4.32 -10.78
C GLY A 32 -28.12 -3.06 -10.10
N ASN A 33 -29.29 -3.13 -9.47
CA ASN A 33 -29.67 -2.09 -8.50
C ASN A 33 -28.81 -2.25 -7.24
N PRO A 34 -28.24 -1.16 -6.68
CA PRO A 34 -27.46 -1.26 -5.45
C PRO A 34 -28.30 -1.81 -4.31
N VAL A 35 -27.71 -2.67 -3.47
CA VAL A 35 -28.36 -3.25 -2.30
C VAL A 35 -28.54 -2.21 -1.20
N ALA A 36 -27.55 -1.33 -1.04
CA ALA A 36 -27.61 -0.22 -0.10
C ALA A 36 -26.83 0.98 -0.62
N THR A 37 -27.29 2.17 -0.26
CA THR A 37 -26.59 3.43 -0.53
C THR A 37 -26.57 4.33 0.70
N TYR A 38 -25.55 5.17 0.81
CA TYR A 38 -25.42 6.20 1.83
C TYR A 38 -24.68 7.41 1.27
N LEU A 39 -25.30 8.59 1.32
CA LEU A 39 -24.65 9.85 1.00
C LEU A 39 -24.11 10.50 2.26
N SER A 40 -22.80 10.75 2.31
CA SER A 40 -22.12 11.39 3.43
C SER A 40 -22.37 12.92 3.50
N PRO A 41 -22.07 13.58 4.64
CA PRO A 41 -22.08 15.04 4.75
C PRO A 41 -21.22 15.76 3.70
N GLU A 42 -20.04 15.20 3.38
CA GLU A 42 -19.07 15.70 2.40
C GLU A 42 -19.49 15.43 0.94
N LYS A 43 -20.66 14.81 0.73
CA LYS A 43 -21.23 14.45 -0.58
C LYS A 43 -20.53 13.28 -1.29
N ILE A 44 -19.73 12.51 -0.58
CA ILE A 44 -19.23 11.22 -1.04
C ILE A 44 -20.36 10.19 -0.97
N GLU A 45 -20.64 9.52 -2.08
CA GLU A 45 -21.62 8.44 -2.16
C GLU A 45 -20.98 7.09 -1.83
N PHE A 46 -21.55 6.37 -0.86
CA PHE A 46 -21.19 4.99 -0.56
C PHE A 46 -22.25 4.07 -1.16
N VAL A 47 -21.84 3.16 -2.02
CA VAL A 47 -22.73 2.24 -2.76
C VAL A 47 -22.29 0.81 -2.49
N SER A 48 -23.22 -0.08 -2.13
CA SER A 48 -22.93 -1.52 -2.03
C SER A 48 -23.77 -2.32 -3.01
N TYR A 49 -23.11 -3.21 -3.72
CA TYR A 49 -23.72 -4.30 -4.48
C TYR A 49 -23.70 -5.63 -3.72
N SER A 50 -22.97 -5.70 -2.59
CA SER A 50 -22.96 -6.85 -1.68
C SER A 50 -24.16 -6.85 -0.72
N LYS A 51 -24.73 -8.02 -0.49
CA LYS A 51 -25.80 -8.23 0.50
C LYS A 51 -25.30 -8.18 1.95
N LYS A 52 -24.00 -8.33 2.17
CA LYS A 52 -23.37 -8.27 3.50
C LYS A 52 -23.23 -6.84 4.03
N TRP A 53 -23.32 -5.86 3.13
CA TRP A 53 -23.07 -4.45 3.38
C TRP A 53 -24.35 -3.62 3.27
N ASN A 54 -25.06 -3.52 4.40
CA ASN A 54 -26.23 -2.66 4.52
C ASN A 54 -25.84 -1.19 4.79
N GLN A 55 -26.83 -0.30 4.76
CA GLN A 55 -26.61 1.13 4.97
C GLN A 55 -25.92 1.47 6.31
N LYS A 56 -26.17 0.71 7.39
CA LYS A 56 -25.50 0.93 8.68
C LYS A 56 -24.00 0.66 8.57
N LYS A 57 -23.60 -0.40 7.86
CA LYS A 57 -22.18 -0.69 7.62
C LYS A 57 -21.54 0.33 6.69
N LEU A 58 -22.26 0.80 5.66
CA LEU A 58 -21.76 1.89 4.80
C LEU A 58 -21.48 3.17 5.59
N LYS A 59 -22.36 3.54 6.53
CA LYS A 59 -22.11 4.65 7.47
C LYS A 59 -20.88 4.42 8.34
N ALA A 60 -20.67 3.17 8.79
CA ALA A 60 -19.50 2.83 9.59
C ALA A 60 -18.21 2.88 8.77
N LEU A 61 -18.26 2.47 7.50
CA LEU A 61 -17.13 2.58 6.57
C LEU A 61 -16.81 4.04 6.25
N TYR A 62 -17.81 4.90 6.10
CA TYR A 62 -17.59 6.34 6.03
C TYR A 62 -16.89 6.88 7.29
N VAL A 63 -17.34 6.49 8.49
CA VAL A 63 -16.66 6.88 9.74
C VAL A 63 -15.21 6.38 9.78
N GLU A 64 -14.94 5.21 9.18
CA GLU A 64 -13.58 4.69 9.02
C GLU A 64 -12.75 5.52 8.05
N LEU A 65 -13.28 5.87 6.87
CA LEU A 65 -12.64 6.79 5.93
C LEU A 65 -12.20 8.06 6.66
N MET A 66 -13.11 8.69 7.41
CA MET A 66 -12.86 9.95 8.11
C MET A 66 -11.82 9.87 9.25
N LYS A 67 -11.33 8.68 9.60
CA LYS A 67 -10.19 8.52 10.52
C LYS A 67 -8.83 8.63 9.82
N ASN A 68 -8.79 8.59 8.49
CA ASN A 68 -7.63 8.96 7.73
C ASN A 68 -7.39 10.48 7.85
N THR A 69 -6.17 10.92 7.57
CA THR A 69 -5.83 12.35 7.59
C THR A 69 -6.16 12.97 6.25
N HIS A 70 -7.11 13.90 6.23
CA HIS A 70 -7.59 14.53 5.01
C HIS A 70 -7.27 16.02 4.95
N GLY A 71 -7.12 16.54 3.75
CA GLY A 71 -7.05 17.95 3.41
C GLY A 71 -8.22 18.35 2.51
N GLU A 72 -7.97 19.34 1.65
CA GLU A 72 -9.00 19.80 0.70
C GLU A 72 -9.21 18.86 -0.50
N GLU A 73 -8.38 17.82 -0.65
CA GLU A 73 -8.53 16.80 -1.69
C GLU A 73 -9.82 16.01 -1.51
N LEU A 74 -10.25 15.76 -0.27
CA LEU A 74 -11.44 14.96 0.06
C LEU A 74 -12.71 15.37 -0.72
N ARG A 75 -12.85 16.65 -1.09
CA ARG A 75 -14.00 17.13 -1.88
C ARG A 75 -14.02 16.63 -3.33
N TYR A 76 -12.92 16.07 -3.81
CA TYR A 76 -12.79 15.44 -5.12
C TYR A 76 -13.03 13.93 -5.05
N LEU A 77 -13.21 13.34 -3.86
CA LEU A 77 -13.71 11.97 -3.75
C LEU A 77 -15.22 11.97 -3.96
N GLY A 78 -15.67 11.36 -5.05
CA GLY A 78 -17.09 11.31 -5.41
C GLY A 78 -17.80 10.08 -4.83
N LYS A 79 -17.15 8.92 -4.89
CA LYS A 79 -17.82 7.65 -4.59
C LYS A 79 -16.88 6.60 -3.98
N VAL A 80 -17.45 5.76 -3.12
CA VAL A 80 -16.87 4.50 -2.65
C VAL A 80 -17.86 3.36 -2.94
N VAL A 81 -17.47 2.41 -3.78
CA VAL A 81 -18.28 1.29 -4.24
C VAL A 81 -17.78 -0.01 -3.62
N LEU A 82 -18.69 -0.81 -3.08
CA LEU A 82 -18.39 -2.15 -2.59
C LEU A 82 -18.93 -3.18 -3.58
N SER A 83 -18.02 -3.85 -4.28
CA SER A 83 -18.30 -4.89 -5.27
C SER A 83 -18.23 -6.27 -4.63
N PRO A 84 -19.19 -7.18 -4.88
CA PRO A 84 -19.08 -8.58 -4.47
C PRO A 84 -18.12 -9.40 -5.36
N GLU A 85 -17.60 -8.82 -6.45
CA GLU A 85 -16.66 -9.48 -7.35
C GLU A 85 -15.35 -9.77 -6.60
N GLU A 86 -14.91 -11.02 -6.65
CA GLU A 86 -13.59 -11.45 -6.22
C GLU A 86 -12.58 -11.20 -7.35
N LYS A 87 -11.46 -10.59 -7.02
CA LYS A 87 -10.33 -10.30 -7.92
C LYS A 87 -9.10 -10.90 -7.24
N GLU A 88 -8.40 -11.77 -7.96
CA GLU A 88 -7.26 -12.51 -7.40
C GLU A 88 -6.10 -11.57 -7.01
N ASP A 89 -5.85 -10.55 -7.83
CA ASP A 89 -4.67 -9.68 -7.71
C ASP A 89 -5.01 -8.21 -7.35
N GLU A 90 -6.26 -7.90 -6.99
CA GLU A 90 -6.70 -6.51 -6.78
C GLU A 90 -7.83 -6.42 -5.75
N LEU A 91 -7.57 -5.95 -4.53
CA LEU A 91 -8.62 -5.80 -3.50
C LEU A 91 -9.38 -4.48 -3.60
N GLY A 92 -8.84 -3.51 -4.33
CA GLY A 92 -9.48 -2.23 -4.59
C GLY A 92 -8.82 -1.49 -5.73
N VAL A 93 -9.48 -0.42 -6.19
CA VAL A 93 -8.95 0.50 -7.20
C VAL A 93 -9.49 1.90 -7.00
N ALA A 94 -8.65 2.91 -7.15
CA ALA A 94 -9.02 4.32 -7.21
C ALA A 94 -9.09 4.80 -8.66
N ASN A 95 -10.30 4.88 -9.21
CA ASN A 95 -10.52 5.44 -10.54
C ASN A 95 -10.51 6.97 -10.47
N MET A 96 -9.42 7.58 -10.92
CA MET A 96 -9.23 9.02 -10.94
C MET A 96 -9.46 9.55 -12.36
N GLY A 97 -10.22 10.63 -12.48
CA GLY A 97 -10.35 11.37 -13.73
C GLY A 97 -9.50 12.63 -13.71
N TYR A 98 -8.59 12.71 -14.67
CA TYR A 98 -7.79 13.89 -14.96
C TYR A 98 -7.60 14.04 -16.45
N SER A 99 -7.43 15.28 -16.90
CA SER A 99 -7.15 15.60 -18.30
C SER A 99 -6.15 16.74 -18.42
N TRP A 100 -5.54 16.83 -19.61
CA TRP A 100 -4.59 17.86 -20.02
C TRP A 100 -4.73 18.10 -21.52
N THR A 101 -4.24 19.23 -22.03
CA THR A 101 -4.20 19.46 -23.49
C THR A 101 -3.10 18.60 -24.13
N GLU A 102 -3.37 18.06 -25.33
CA GLU A 102 -2.64 16.93 -25.96
C GLU A 102 -1.09 16.98 -25.94
N ASP A 103 -0.47 18.14 -25.71
CA ASP A 103 1.00 18.32 -25.67
C ASP A 103 1.53 19.10 -24.44
N ASP A 104 0.70 19.45 -23.45
CA ASP A 104 1.11 20.29 -22.32
C ASP A 104 0.60 19.79 -20.97
N LEU A 105 1.34 18.89 -20.32
CA LEU A 105 1.04 18.46 -18.94
C LEU A 105 1.03 19.61 -17.92
N SER A 106 1.50 20.82 -18.25
CA SER A 106 1.46 21.95 -17.31
C SER A 106 0.03 22.43 -17.01
N ASP A 107 -0.96 22.03 -17.82
CA ASP A 107 -2.38 22.33 -17.59
C ASP A 107 -3.18 21.16 -17.00
N ILE A 108 -2.51 20.06 -16.62
CA ILE A 108 -3.18 18.90 -16.05
C ILE A 108 -4.05 19.29 -14.85
N GLU A 109 -5.29 18.82 -14.86
CA GLU A 109 -6.26 19.06 -13.80
C GLU A 109 -7.11 17.84 -13.50
N MET A 110 -7.61 17.78 -12.26
CA MET A 110 -8.64 16.82 -11.85
C MET A 110 -9.98 17.30 -12.38
N ASP A 111 -10.54 16.61 -13.36
CA ASP A 111 -11.77 17.00 -14.06
C ASP A 111 -13.00 16.16 -13.65
N GLU A 112 -12.79 14.95 -13.12
CA GLU A 112 -13.86 14.11 -12.57
C GLU A 112 -13.62 13.76 -11.09
N PRO A 113 -14.70 13.61 -10.29
CA PRO A 113 -14.58 13.07 -8.95
C PRO A 113 -14.04 11.64 -8.96
N THR A 114 -13.09 11.34 -8.07
CA THR A 114 -12.53 10.00 -7.89
C THR A 114 -13.60 9.00 -7.42
N GLU A 115 -13.56 7.79 -7.97
CA GLU A 115 -14.35 6.64 -7.52
C GLU A 115 -13.43 5.55 -6.99
N ILE A 116 -13.55 5.22 -5.71
CA ILE A 116 -12.87 4.06 -5.12
C ILE A 116 -13.79 2.85 -5.22
N ILE A 117 -13.31 1.74 -5.75
CA ILE A 117 -14.00 0.44 -5.73
C ILE A 117 -13.24 -0.48 -4.77
N LEU A 118 -13.97 -1.14 -3.88
CA LEU A 118 -13.46 -2.17 -2.97
C LEU A 118 -14.08 -3.51 -3.37
N TYR A 119 -13.24 -4.47 -3.72
CA TYR A 119 -13.64 -5.79 -4.18
C TYR A 119 -13.87 -6.76 -3.02
N ASP A 120 -14.37 -7.95 -3.36
CA ASP A 120 -14.63 -9.05 -2.45
C ASP A 120 -15.50 -8.68 -1.22
N ALA A 121 -16.47 -7.79 -1.41
CA ALA A 121 -17.30 -7.29 -0.32
C ALA A 121 -18.23 -8.37 0.30
N ASP A 122 -18.41 -9.52 -0.38
CA ASP A 122 -19.17 -10.64 0.17
C ASP A 122 -18.39 -11.45 1.22
N ASN A 123 -17.06 -11.56 1.10
CA ASN A 123 -16.20 -12.20 2.10
C ASN A 123 -15.63 -11.16 3.08
N LEU A 124 -15.12 -10.03 2.58
CA LEU A 124 -14.64 -8.88 3.36
C LEU A 124 -15.81 -8.06 3.90
N SER A 125 -16.51 -8.64 4.87
CA SER A 125 -17.81 -8.16 5.32
C SER A 125 -17.78 -7.24 6.55
N THR A 126 -16.60 -6.79 6.98
CA THR A 126 -16.39 -5.92 8.14
C THR A 126 -15.66 -4.62 7.76
N VAL A 127 -15.78 -3.59 8.59
CA VAL A 127 -15.06 -2.32 8.35
C VAL A 127 -13.56 -2.55 8.49
N GLU A 128 -13.16 -3.35 9.47
CA GLU A 128 -11.79 -3.69 9.76
C GLU A 128 -11.14 -4.41 8.57
N SER A 129 -11.83 -5.36 7.93
CA SER A 129 -11.33 -6.12 6.77
C SER A 129 -11.16 -5.29 5.50
N LEU A 130 -11.84 -4.15 5.38
CA LEU A 130 -11.68 -3.23 4.24
C LEU A 130 -10.84 -1.99 4.56
N SER A 131 -10.43 -1.80 5.83
CA SER A 131 -9.83 -0.55 6.28
C SER A 131 -8.46 -0.26 5.66
N THR A 132 -7.63 -1.29 5.47
CA THR A 132 -6.31 -1.16 4.82
C THR A 132 -6.47 -0.74 3.37
N THR A 133 -7.19 -1.52 2.56
CA THR A 133 -7.49 -1.23 1.16
C THR A 133 -8.13 0.14 0.99
N LEU A 134 -9.16 0.48 1.77
CA LEU A 134 -9.77 1.82 1.69
C LEU A 134 -8.77 2.96 1.96
N SER A 135 -7.85 2.77 2.91
CA SER A 135 -6.84 3.79 3.22
C SER A 135 -5.77 3.90 2.14
N HIS A 136 -5.44 2.78 1.49
CA HIS A 136 -4.54 2.70 0.35
C HIS A 136 -5.12 3.36 -0.90
N GLU A 137 -6.34 3.00 -1.28
CA GLU A 137 -7.03 3.63 -2.42
C GLU A 137 -7.27 5.12 -2.19
N TYR A 138 -7.52 5.53 -0.93
CA TYR A 138 -7.54 6.95 -0.59
C TYR A 138 -6.15 7.58 -0.70
N GLY A 139 -5.09 6.82 -0.46
CA GLY A 139 -3.70 7.22 -0.69
C GLY A 139 -3.45 7.61 -2.14
N HIS A 140 -3.89 6.78 -3.10
CA HIS A 140 -3.89 7.13 -4.54
C HIS A 140 -4.61 8.46 -4.79
N HIS A 141 -5.85 8.58 -4.32
CA HIS A 141 -6.63 9.82 -4.45
C HIS A 141 -5.88 11.05 -3.90
N PHE A 142 -5.26 10.91 -2.72
CA PHE A 142 -4.53 11.98 -2.07
C PHE A 142 -3.29 12.39 -2.86
N THR A 143 -2.47 11.43 -3.27
CA THR A 143 -1.15 11.71 -3.85
C THR A 143 -1.27 12.25 -5.26
N TYR A 144 -2.15 11.69 -6.09
CA TYR A 144 -2.46 12.22 -7.42
C TYR A 144 -2.99 13.65 -7.34
N TYR A 145 -3.98 13.90 -6.47
CA TYR A 145 -4.54 15.25 -6.32
C TYR A 145 -3.46 16.30 -6.04
N TRP A 146 -2.55 16.01 -5.10
CA TRP A 146 -1.55 16.98 -4.69
C TRP A 146 -0.41 17.14 -5.70
N LEU A 147 -0.02 16.08 -6.41
CA LEU A 147 0.95 16.18 -7.50
C LEU A 147 0.39 16.97 -8.67
N ILE A 148 -0.81 16.65 -9.14
CA ILE A 148 -1.49 17.39 -10.21
C ILE A 148 -1.64 18.86 -9.82
N LYS A 149 -2.18 19.13 -8.64
CA LYS A 149 -2.50 20.51 -8.21
C LYS A 149 -1.27 21.39 -7.95
N LYS A 150 -0.15 20.83 -7.51
CA LYS A 150 1.00 21.63 -7.01
C LYS A 150 2.27 21.45 -7.82
N GLU A 151 2.36 20.37 -8.57
CA GLU A 151 3.51 20.07 -9.43
C GLU A 151 3.14 19.98 -10.89
N HIS A 152 1.86 19.82 -11.24
CA HIS A 152 1.38 19.57 -12.60
C HIS A 152 2.02 18.30 -13.19
N LYS A 153 1.95 17.22 -12.41
CA LYS A 153 2.62 15.93 -12.69
C LYS A 153 1.77 14.75 -12.22
N LEU A 154 2.03 13.61 -12.84
CA LEU A 154 1.55 12.29 -12.42
C LEU A 154 2.64 11.53 -11.67
N PRO A 155 2.30 10.47 -10.91
CA PRO A 155 3.30 9.63 -10.25
C PRO A 155 4.33 9.00 -11.19
N SER A 156 3.93 8.66 -12.41
CA SER A 156 4.81 8.19 -13.48
C SER A 156 5.86 9.21 -13.94
N ASP A 157 5.82 10.47 -13.51
CA ASP A 157 6.90 11.43 -13.76
C ASP A 157 8.03 11.27 -12.72
N SER A 158 9.13 10.66 -13.16
CA SER A 158 10.37 10.51 -12.36
C SER A 158 10.97 11.81 -11.82
N THR A 159 10.56 12.95 -12.37
CA THR A 159 11.03 14.29 -11.99
C THR A 159 10.11 14.99 -10.97
N THR A 160 9.14 14.30 -10.38
CA THR A 160 8.41 14.79 -9.20
C THR A 160 9.36 15.10 -8.05
N LYS A 161 9.03 16.11 -7.24
CA LYS A 161 9.83 16.39 -6.03
C LYS A 161 9.70 15.25 -5.02
N TRP A 162 8.56 14.56 -4.99
CA TRP A 162 8.39 13.36 -4.18
C TRP A 162 9.46 12.33 -4.52
N ALA A 163 9.63 11.97 -5.80
CA ALA A 163 10.61 10.95 -6.19
C ALA A 163 12.02 11.31 -5.72
N ALA A 164 12.42 12.59 -5.88
CA ALA A 164 13.71 13.09 -5.40
C ALA A 164 13.87 13.02 -3.88
N ILE A 165 12.83 13.37 -3.12
CA ILE A 165 12.86 13.37 -1.65
C ILE A 165 12.77 11.95 -1.07
N ARG A 166 12.03 11.06 -1.75
CA ARG A 166 11.87 9.65 -1.38
C ARG A 166 13.15 8.85 -1.68
N GLY A 167 14.00 9.34 -2.60
CA GLY A 167 15.28 8.75 -2.95
C GLY A 167 15.16 7.46 -3.75
N ILE A 168 14.07 7.32 -4.51
CA ILE A 168 13.70 6.09 -5.21
C ILE A 168 14.44 5.85 -6.53
N GLN A 169 15.24 6.82 -7.00
CA GLN A 169 15.99 6.68 -8.26
C GLN A 169 17.04 5.56 -8.24
N ASN A 170 17.38 5.03 -7.06
CA ASN A 170 18.34 3.93 -6.91
C ASN A 170 17.67 2.56 -6.78
N TYR A 171 16.36 2.49 -7.04
CA TYR A 171 15.55 1.28 -6.98
C TYR A 171 14.93 1.04 -8.36
N PRO A 172 14.49 -0.18 -8.69
CA PRO A 172 13.97 -0.52 -10.02
C PRO A 172 12.52 -0.03 -10.22
N VAL A 173 12.22 1.19 -9.75
CA VAL A 173 10.91 1.84 -9.95
C VAL A 173 10.68 2.08 -11.43
N LEU A 174 9.54 1.58 -11.93
CA LEU A 174 9.13 1.78 -13.31
C LEU A 174 8.20 2.98 -13.40
N PHE A 175 8.76 4.11 -13.83
CA PHE A 175 8.02 5.36 -14.03
C PHE A 175 7.24 5.34 -15.36
N THR A 176 6.10 4.66 -15.37
CA THR A 176 5.23 4.49 -16.55
C THR A 176 3.75 4.60 -16.17
N GLU A 177 2.89 4.95 -17.12
CA GLU A 177 1.43 4.77 -17.02
C GLU A 177 0.98 3.48 -17.74
N ASP A 178 1.87 2.82 -18.47
CA ASP A 178 1.58 1.59 -19.19
C ASP A 178 1.74 0.37 -18.27
N THR A 179 0.64 -0.01 -17.63
CA THR A 179 0.57 -1.19 -16.77
C THR A 179 0.63 -2.51 -17.56
N SER A 180 0.70 -2.46 -18.90
CA SER A 180 0.89 -3.65 -19.74
C SER A 180 2.37 -3.93 -20.06
N ASP A 181 3.28 -3.07 -19.60
CA ASP A 181 4.71 -3.30 -19.71
C ASP A 181 5.10 -4.62 -19.00
N PRO A 182 5.86 -5.53 -19.64
CA PRO A 182 6.26 -6.79 -19.03
C PRO A 182 7.16 -6.64 -17.79
N GLU A 183 7.78 -5.48 -17.60
CA GLU A 183 8.58 -5.15 -16.40
C GLU A 183 7.74 -4.49 -15.29
N TYR A 184 6.46 -4.18 -15.57
CA TYR A 184 5.55 -3.58 -14.59
C TYR A 184 5.23 -4.55 -13.46
N THR A 185 5.36 -4.05 -12.24
CA THR A 185 4.89 -4.72 -11.01
C THR A 185 4.34 -3.65 -10.09
N HIS A 186 3.27 -3.95 -9.35
CA HIS A 186 2.72 -3.02 -8.34
C HIS A 186 3.78 -2.61 -7.31
N TYR A 187 4.62 -3.58 -6.91
CA TYR A 187 5.77 -3.38 -6.03
C TYR A 187 6.65 -2.19 -6.46
N TRP A 188 6.89 -2.00 -7.75
CA TRP A 188 7.78 -0.95 -8.27
C TRP A 188 7.04 0.18 -8.98
N ASP A 189 5.72 0.31 -8.77
CA ASP A 189 4.91 1.40 -9.30
C ASP A 189 4.97 2.64 -8.38
N PRO A 190 5.29 3.83 -8.90
CA PRO A 190 5.37 5.04 -8.08
C PRO A 190 4.03 5.46 -7.45
N GLY A 191 2.89 5.17 -8.08
CA GLY A 191 1.56 5.41 -7.52
C GLY A 191 1.30 4.52 -6.32
N GLU A 192 1.58 3.22 -6.44
CA GLU A 192 1.44 2.24 -5.35
C GLU A 192 2.35 2.56 -4.15
N ILE A 193 3.64 2.87 -4.41
CA ILE A 193 4.58 3.32 -3.36
C ILE A 193 4.03 4.55 -2.62
N MET A 194 3.46 5.50 -3.37
CA MET A 194 2.87 6.71 -2.80
C MET A 194 1.63 6.43 -1.95
N ALA A 195 0.76 5.51 -2.38
CA ALA A 195 -0.42 5.08 -1.65
C ALA A 195 -0.05 4.37 -0.33
N ASP A 196 0.92 3.48 -0.37
CA ASP A 196 1.50 2.81 0.81
C ASP A 196 2.10 3.81 1.79
N ASP A 197 2.94 4.74 1.29
CA ASP A 197 3.54 5.81 2.08
C ASP A 197 2.44 6.63 2.79
N TYR A 198 1.36 6.97 2.07
CA TYR A 198 0.21 7.66 2.65
C TYR A 198 -0.47 6.82 3.72
N MET A 199 -0.78 5.55 3.46
CA MET A 199 -1.44 4.65 4.41
C MET A 199 -0.62 4.50 5.70
N ALA A 200 0.70 4.33 5.58
CA ALA A 200 1.62 4.25 6.71
C ALA A 200 1.69 5.55 7.54
N MET A 201 1.69 6.72 6.88
CA MET A 201 1.87 8.02 7.55
C MET A 201 0.57 8.68 8.03
N PHE A 202 -0.48 8.60 7.22
CA PHE A 202 -1.71 9.38 7.28
C PHE A 202 -2.97 8.52 7.31
N GLY A 203 -2.83 7.23 7.02
CA GLY A 203 -3.89 6.25 7.06
C GLY A 203 -4.59 6.13 8.41
N SER A 204 -5.77 5.52 8.42
CA SER A 204 -6.55 5.35 9.65
C SER A 204 -5.81 4.48 10.67
N PRO A 205 -6.08 4.64 11.97
CA PRO A 205 -5.48 3.76 12.97
C PRO A 205 -5.99 2.31 12.91
N THR A 206 -7.15 2.06 12.28
CA THR A 206 -7.65 0.70 12.06
C THR A 206 -6.87 0.04 10.93
N ALA A 207 -6.69 0.72 9.80
CA ALA A 207 -5.91 0.26 8.65
C ALA A 207 -4.49 -0.15 9.04
N LYS A 208 -3.79 0.73 9.77
CA LYS A 208 -2.43 0.47 10.27
C LYS A 208 -2.36 -0.76 11.19
N LEU A 209 -3.39 -0.98 12.01
CA LEU A 209 -3.44 -2.15 12.89
C LEU A 209 -3.81 -3.42 12.11
N SER A 210 -4.73 -3.33 11.16
CA SER A 210 -5.11 -4.44 10.28
C SER A 210 -3.90 -4.92 9.47
N MET A 211 -3.10 -3.99 8.96
CA MET A 211 -1.84 -4.32 8.26
C MET A 211 -0.83 -5.02 9.18
N VAL A 212 -0.66 -4.59 10.43
CA VAL A 212 0.18 -5.33 11.40
C VAL A 212 -0.34 -6.75 11.65
N LYS A 213 -1.65 -6.96 11.54
CA LYS A 213 -2.31 -8.25 11.80
C LYS A 213 -2.43 -9.15 10.56
N SER A 214 -2.40 -8.61 9.34
CA SER A 214 -2.45 -9.42 8.12
C SER A 214 -1.25 -10.36 8.03
N HIS A 215 -0.09 -9.93 8.55
CA HIS A 215 1.09 -10.76 8.74
C HIS A 215 0.89 -11.96 9.69
N GLN A 216 -0.24 -12.05 10.40
CA GLN A 216 -0.50 -13.05 11.43
C GLN A 216 -1.57 -14.10 11.06
N SER A 217 -1.91 -14.29 9.77
CA SER A 217 -2.89 -15.30 9.35
C SER A 217 -2.39 -16.18 8.19
N GLN A 218 -2.61 -17.49 8.27
CA GLN A 218 -2.28 -18.46 7.20
C GLN A 218 -3.12 -18.25 5.92
N GLU A 219 -4.31 -17.64 6.03
CA GLU A 219 -5.10 -17.15 4.88
C GLU A 219 -4.64 -15.75 4.39
N GLY A 220 -3.58 -15.21 5.01
CA GLY A 220 -3.10 -13.83 4.91
C GLY A 220 -2.28 -13.49 3.67
N ARG A 221 -2.46 -14.20 2.55
CA ARG A 221 -2.11 -13.68 1.22
C ARG A 221 -3.13 -12.63 0.75
N GLY A 222 -3.52 -11.72 1.64
CA GLY A 222 -4.46 -10.65 1.31
C GLY A 222 -3.71 -9.35 1.05
N PHE A 223 -3.05 -9.21 -0.11
CA PHE A 223 -2.40 -8.00 -0.66
C PHE A 223 -1.37 -7.22 0.22
N TYR A 224 -1.34 -7.46 1.53
CA TYR A 224 -0.49 -6.82 2.55
C TYR A 224 0.10 -7.84 3.52
N GLY A 225 0.32 -9.08 3.05
CA GLY A 225 1.25 -10.01 3.72
C GLY A 225 2.67 -9.45 3.71
N GLU A 226 2.94 -8.51 2.81
CA GLU A 226 4.16 -7.73 2.68
C GLU A 226 3.77 -6.26 2.59
N ILE A 227 4.58 -5.38 3.17
CA ILE A 227 4.59 -4.01 2.71
C ILE A 227 5.25 -4.12 1.34
N GLU A 228 4.51 -3.88 0.25
CA GLU A 228 4.99 -4.04 -1.13
C GLU A 228 6.25 -3.20 -1.42
N ASN A 229 6.67 -2.38 -0.48
CA ASN A 229 7.83 -1.51 -0.58
C ASN A 229 8.83 -1.69 0.56
N GLU A 230 8.90 -2.90 1.13
CA GLU A 230 9.79 -3.19 2.26
C GLU A 230 11.28 -3.09 1.92
N SER A 231 11.64 -3.21 0.64
CA SER A 231 12.99 -2.93 0.14
C SER A 231 13.36 -1.44 0.25
N LEU A 232 12.36 -0.55 0.25
CA LEU A 232 12.57 0.88 0.48
C LEU A 232 12.63 1.18 1.98
N PRO A 233 13.42 2.19 2.40
CA PRO A 233 13.34 2.71 3.76
C PRO A 233 11.88 3.11 4.09
N PRO A 234 11.33 2.72 5.26
CA PRO A 234 9.95 3.02 5.60
C PRO A 234 9.70 4.52 5.58
N ALA A 235 8.64 4.99 4.91
CA ALA A 235 8.34 6.42 4.87
C ALA A 235 8.07 7.03 6.26
N THR A 236 7.67 6.22 7.25
CA THR A 236 7.53 6.63 8.65
C THR A 236 8.87 6.97 9.33
N THR A 237 10.00 6.71 8.68
CA THR A 237 11.35 7.14 9.11
C THR A 237 11.87 8.34 8.31
N LEU A 238 11.19 8.71 7.22
CA LEU A 238 11.62 9.76 6.30
C LEU A 238 10.88 11.07 6.59
N ALA A 239 11.39 11.83 7.57
CA ALA A 239 10.81 13.11 7.97
C ALA A 239 10.65 14.10 6.80
N SER A 240 11.53 14.03 5.79
CA SER A 240 11.46 14.85 4.58
C SER A 240 10.23 14.53 3.72
N VAL A 241 9.90 13.25 3.53
CA VAL A 241 8.73 12.78 2.75
C VAL A 241 7.44 13.23 3.43
N ARG A 242 7.33 13.03 4.75
CA ARG A 242 6.16 13.53 5.50
C ARG A 242 6.02 15.05 5.41
N SER A 243 7.12 15.77 5.61
CA SER A 243 7.12 17.24 5.58
C SER A 243 6.70 17.77 4.20
N TYR A 244 7.11 17.08 3.14
CA TYR A 244 6.69 17.37 1.78
C TYR A 244 5.16 17.28 1.63
N TRP A 245 4.55 16.15 2.00
CA TRP A 245 3.10 15.97 1.89
C TRP A 245 2.30 16.94 2.77
N LEU A 246 2.74 17.19 4.01
CA LEU A 246 2.10 18.17 4.88
C LEU A 246 2.16 19.59 4.31
N LYS A 247 3.28 19.96 3.68
CA LYS A 247 3.44 21.28 3.05
C LYS A 247 2.57 21.44 1.82
N LEU A 248 2.48 20.42 0.97
CA LEU A 248 1.61 20.45 -0.22
C LEU A 248 0.15 20.57 0.17
N SER A 249 -0.27 19.74 1.12
CA SER A 249 -1.67 19.61 1.53
C SER A 249 -2.15 20.73 2.45
N GLY A 250 -1.23 21.42 3.13
CA GLY A 250 -1.56 22.38 4.18
C GLY A 250 -2.13 21.75 5.45
N ILE A 251 -2.11 20.42 5.55
CA ILE A 251 -2.53 19.67 6.73
C ILE A 251 -1.55 19.96 7.87
N LYS A 252 -2.08 20.19 9.07
CA LYS A 252 -1.25 20.30 10.28
C LYS A 252 -0.84 18.90 10.70
N ASP A 253 0.45 18.69 10.98
CA ASP A 253 0.97 17.39 11.40
C ASP A 253 0.18 16.85 12.61
N PRO A 254 -0.66 15.81 12.43
CA PRO A 254 -1.45 15.29 13.53
C PRO A 254 -0.59 14.49 14.52
N LEU A 255 0.53 13.91 14.05
CA LEU A 255 1.38 12.96 14.75
C LEU A 255 2.80 12.99 14.16
N PRO A 256 3.72 13.82 14.69
CA PRO A 256 5.06 13.92 14.15
C PRO A 256 5.80 12.58 14.24
N LEU A 257 6.63 12.28 13.24
CA LEU A 257 7.41 11.04 13.20
C LEU A 257 8.44 11.04 14.33
N VAL A 258 8.44 9.95 15.09
CA VAL A 258 9.38 9.70 16.18
C VAL A 258 10.14 8.39 15.99
N PHE A 259 9.97 7.76 14.82
CA PHE A 259 10.52 6.44 14.52
C PHE A 259 11.86 6.51 13.83
N LYS A 260 12.63 5.45 14.03
CA LYS A 260 13.74 5.03 13.18
C LYS A 260 13.54 3.55 12.86
N GLU A 261 14.22 3.05 11.83
CA GLU A 261 14.24 1.62 11.56
C GLU A 261 14.72 0.86 12.81
N PRO A 262 13.96 -0.13 13.33
CA PRO A 262 14.55 -1.13 14.20
C PRO A 262 15.62 -1.86 13.37
N LYS A 263 16.79 -2.13 13.94
CA LYS A 263 17.87 -2.78 13.19
C LYS A 263 18.20 -4.10 13.85
N LEU A 264 18.06 -5.23 13.14
CA LEU A 264 18.58 -6.50 13.63
C LEU A 264 20.11 -6.40 13.72
N THR A 265 20.64 -6.68 14.91
CA THR A 265 22.08 -6.52 15.23
C THR A 265 22.79 -7.83 15.48
N LYS A 266 22.05 -8.88 15.86
CA LYS A 266 22.61 -10.18 16.20
C LYS A 266 21.55 -11.26 16.17
N ILE A 267 21.92 -12.43 15.65
CA ILE A 267 21.26 -13.71 15.89
C ILE A 267 22.23 -14.57 16.70
N GLN A 268 21.72 -15.33 17.67
CA GLN A 268 22.53 -16.19 18.52
C GLN A 268 21.75 -17.43 18.92
N ALA A 269 22.33 -18.61 18.70
CA ALA A 269 21.87 -19.86 19.27
C ALA A 269 21.83 -19.78 20.81
N VAL A 270 20.75 -20.25 21.42
CA VAL A 270 20.59 -20.39 22.87
C VAL A 270 20.08 -21.79 23.20
N GLU A 271 20.41 -22.27 24.40
CA GLU A 271 19.91 -23.58 24.88
C GLU A 271 18.38 -23.56 24.89
N SER A 272 17.75 -24.55 24.24
CA SER A 272 16.30 -24.73 24.26
C SER A 272 15.82 -24.93 25.70
N GLY A 273 14.74 -24.25 26.04
CA GLY A 273 14.07 -24.38 27.34
C GLY A 273 13.14 -25.59 27.44
N GLU A 274 12.90 -26.30 26.34
CA GLU A 274 11.94 -27.40 26.23
C GLU A 274 12.64 -28.74 25.94
N GLU A 275 12.01 -29.86 26.29
CA GLU A 275 12.60 -31.22 26.13
C GLU A 275 12.67 -31.68 24.65
N GLU A 276 12.16 -30.88 23.70
CA GLU A 276 12.19 -31.20 22.26
C GLU A 276 13.53 -30.79 21.62
N GLU A 277 14.01 -31.64 20.70
CA GLU A 277 15.28 -31.48 19.99
C GLU A 277 15.23 -30.24 19.07
N GLY A 278 15.94 -29.18 19.44
CA GLY A 278 16.07 -27.97 18.62
C GLY A 278 17.00 -26.92 19.24
N ILE A 279 17.53 -26.02 18.40
CA ILE A 279 18.28 -24.83 18.83
C ILE A 279 17.33 -23.64 18.77
N ASP A 280 17.20 -22.93 19.89
CA ASP A 280 16.47 -21.66 19.94
C ASP A 280 17.37 -20.54 19.39
N HIS A 281 16.80 -19.56 18.70
CA HIS A 281 17.54 -18.39 18.25
C HIS A 281 17.09 -17.12 18.95
N LYS A 282 18.04 -16.44 19.59
CA LYS A 282 17.85 -15.11 20.17
C LYS A 282 18.18 -14.02 19.16
N LEU A 283 17.14 -13.35 18.67
CA LEU A 283 17.20 -12.20 17.77
C LEU A 283 17.33 -10.92 18.59
N THR A 284 18.37 -10.12 18.39
CA THR A 284 18.61 -8.85 19.12
C THR A 284 18.58 -7.67 18.17
N PHE A 285 17.84 -6.61 18.50
CA PHE A 285 17.64 -5.46 17.62
C PHE A 285 17.68 -4.11 18.34
N GLU A 286 18.03 -3.06 17.59
CA GLU A 286 17.90 -1.68 18.04
C GLU A 286 16.43 -1.27 18.17
N ALA A 287 16.14 -0.37 19.11
CA ALA A 287 14.78 0.15 19.27
C ALA A 287 14.38 1.03 18.08
N GLY A 288 13.17 0.84 17.54
CA GLY A 288 12.58 1.68 16.50
C GLY A 288 12.27 3.15 16.87
N SER A 289 12.82 3.69 17.95
CA SER A 289 12.77 5.12 18.27
C SER A 289 13.98 5.55 19.10
N ALA A 290 14.47 6.76 18.85
CA ALA A 290 15.49 7.39 19.69
C ALA A 290 14.91 8.01 20.97
N ALA A 291 13.60 8.26 21.04
CA ALA A 291 12.95 8.84 22.21
C ALA A 291 12.70 7.75 23.27
N PRO A 292 13.30 7.80 24.47
CA PRO A 292 13.21 6.70 25.45
C PRO A 292 11.77 6.34 25.85
N ALA A 293 10.89 7.35 25.98
CA ALA A 293 9.49 7.14 26.33
C ALA A 293 8.65 6.51 25.19
N VAL A 294 9.11 6.63 23.94
CA VAL A 294 8.53 5.93 22.80
C VAL A 294 9.11 4.53 22.74
N ALA A 295 10.44 4.39 22.71
CA ALA A 295 11.15 3.12 22.67
C ALA A 295 10.68 2.13 23.77
N GLY A 296 10.47 2.61 25.00
CA GLY A 296 10.03 1.77 26.11
C GLY A 296 8.59 1.23 26.01
N ARG A 297 7.75 1.79 25.11
CA ARG A 297 6.37 1.32 24.89
C ARG A 297 6.16 0.61 23.56
N LEU A 298 7.18 0.56 22.69
CA LEU A 298 7.07 -0.12 21.41
C LEU A 298 6.87 -1.62 21.65
N GLN A 299 6.02 -2.19 20.80
CA GLN A 299 5.79 -3.62 20.68
C GLN A 299 6.54 -4.13 19.46
N TYR A 300 7.26 -5.22 19.58
CA TYR A 300 8.07 -5.78 18.50
C TYR A 300 7.55 -7.15 18.10
N SER A 301 7.57 -7.40 16.79
CA SER A 301 7.43 -8.72 16.20
C SER A 301 8.57 -8.90 15.19
N VAL A 302 9.04 -10.13 15.02
CA VAL A 302 9.91 -10.51 13.91
C VAL A 302 9.13 -11.44 13.00
N TYR A 303 9.22 -11.16 11.72
CA TYR A 303 8.73 -11.97 10.62
C TYR A 303 9.94 -12.60 9.91
N TRP A 304 9.79 -13.82 9.42
CA TRP A 304 10.80 -14.43 8.56
C TRP A 304 10.18 -15.19 7.40
N THR A 305 10.86 -15.15 6.25
CA THR A 305 10.59 -15.97 5.08
C THR A 305 11.77 -16.87 4.75
N TYR A 306 11.49 -18.03 4.16
CA TYR A 306 12.48 -19.00 3.73
C TYR A 306 11.91 -19.87 2.60
N GLU A 307 12.79 -20.47 1.79
CA GLU A 307 12.38 -21.42 0.77
C GLU A 307 12.45 -22.85 1.32
N ASP A 308 11.35 -23.60 1.19
CA ASP A 308 11.28 -25.02 1.54
C ASP A 308 10.67 -25.80 0.37
N GLU A 309 11.39 -26.79 -0.14
CA GLU A 309 11.03 -27.59 -1.32
C GLU A 309 10.61 -26.78 -2.58
N GLY A 310 11.10 -25.55 -2.72
CA GLY A 310 10.75 -24.66 -3.84
C GLY A 310 9.50 -23.80 -3.60
N GLU A 311 8.94 -23.84 -2.39
CA GLU A 311 7.84 -23.00 -1.96
C GLU A 311 8.33 -22.00 -0.91
N GLU A 312 7.95 -20.73 -1.07
CA GLU A 312 8.20 -19.71 -0.04
C GLU A 312 7.28 -19.94 1.15
N THR A 313 7.90 -20.13 2.32
CA THR A 313 7.23 -20.28 3.61
C THR A 313 7.57 -19.08 4.49
N PHE A 314 6.67 -18.76 5.42
CA PHE A 314 6.88 -17.68 6.37
C PHE A 314 6.33 -18.03 7.75
N ASP A 315 6.88 -17.37 8.78
CA ASP A 315 6.36 -17.42 10.14
C ASP A 315 6.74 -16.14 10.91
N TYR A 316 6.19 -15.96 12.12
CA TYR A 316 6.31 -14.72 12.88
C TYR A 316 6.22 -14.92 14.39
N THR A 317 6.70 -13.94 15.14
CA THR A 317 6.49 -13.88 16.60
C THR A 317 5.26 -13.03 16.97
N ASP A 318 4.66 -13.32 18.11
CA ASP A 318 3.71 -12.40 18.76
C ASP A 318 4.34 -11.03 19.08
N LEU A 319 3.50 -9.99 19.12
CA LEU A 319 3.92 -8.65 19.54
C LEU A 319 4.32 -8.63 21.02
N THR A 320 5.60 -8.36 21.30
CA THR A 320 6.13 -8.25 22.67
C THR A 320 6.50 -6.82 23.03
N THR A 321 6.13 -6.37 24.22
CA THR A 321 6.36 -4.97 24.64
C THR A 321 7.76 -4.78 25.25
N GLY A 322 8.49 -3.77 24.78
CA GLY A 322 9.67 -3.21 25.44
C GLY A 322 10.93 -4.10 25.46
N LYS A 323 10.85 -5.33 24.94
CA LYS A 323 12.01 -6.20 24.77
C LYS A 323 12.73 -5.85 23.47
N ARG A 324 14.05 -5.69 23.55
CA ARG A 324 14.96 -5.49 22.40
C ARG A 324 15.57 -6.80 21.90
N TYR A 325 14.91 -7.89 22.24
CA TYR A 325 15.23 -9.21 21.76
C TYR A 325 13.98 -10.08 21.78
N LEU A 326 13.95 -11.06 20.90
CA LEU A 326 12.98 -12.15 20.86
C LEU A 326 13.74 -13.47 20.85
N VAL A 327 13.14 -14.50 21.44
CA VAL A 327 13.62 -15.88 21.31
C VAL A 327 12.59 -16.58 20.45
N VAL A 328 13.05 -17.19 19.36
CA VAL A 328 12.23 -18.04 18.50
C VAL A 328 12.50 -19.48 18.95
N PRO A 329 11.52 -20.15 19.59
CA PRO A 329 11.71 -21.50 20.10
C PRO A 329 11.83 -22.51 18.95
N GLY A 330 12.71 -23.51 19.13
CA GLY A 330 13.08 -24.61 18.23
C GLY A 330 12.40 -24.64 16.86
N GLY A 331 12.93 -23.93 15.86
CA GLY A 331 12.22 -23.89 14.58
C GLY A 331 12.55 -22.74 13.63
N LEU A 332 13.80 -22.25 13.60
CA LEU A 332 14.25 -21.62 12.36
C LEU A 332 14.80 -22.72 11.44
N PRO A 333 14.46 -22.68 10.14
CA PRO A 333 14.93 -23.68 9.20
C PRO A 333 16.45 -23.58 9.03
N GLU A 334 17.12 -24.72 8.86
CA GLU A 334 18.57 -24.81 8.62
C GLU A 334 18.89 -24.42 7.16
N THR A 335 18.55 -23.19 6.78
CA THR A 335 18.65 -22.65 5.42
C THR A 335 18.84 -21.13 5.47
N GLU A 336 18.85 -20.49 4.30
CA GLU A 336 18.75 -19.03 4.20
C GLU A 336 17.34 -18.56 4.59
N LEU A 337 17.25 -17.65 5.55
CA LEU A 337 16.00 -16.97 5.87
C LEU A 337 16.16 -15.46 5.86
N THR A 338 15.11 -14.78 5.42
CA THR A 338 15.03 -13.32 5.37
C THR A 338 14.19 -12.83 6.54
N LEU A 339 14.77 -11.97 7.38
CA LEU A 339 14.18 -11.50 8.63
C LEU A 339 13.80 -10.03 8.55
N THR A 340 12.59 -9.71 8.99
CA THR A 340 12.06 -8.34 9.09
C THR A 340 11.59 -8.05 10.50
N VAL A 341 12.14 -6.99 11.12
CA VAL A 341 11.74 -6.56 12.47
C VAL A 341 10.67 -5.48 12.36
N TYR A 342 9.51 -5.72 12.93
CA TYR A 342 8.42 -4.75 13.03
C TYR A 342 8.38 -4.13 14.42
N ALA A 343 8.05 -2.85 14.48
CA ALA A 343 7.82 -2.12 15.73
C ALA A 343 6.52 -1.32 15.65
N TYR A 344 5.60 -1.59 16.58
CA TYR A 344 4.30 -0.95 16.69
C TYR A 344 4.22 -0.08 17.94
N ASP A 345 3.74 1.15 17.81
CA ASP A 345 3.43 2.02 18.95
C ASP A 345 1.95 1.91 19.31
N PRO A 346 1.57 1.24 20.42
CA PRO A 346 0.16 1.09 20.79
C PRO A 346 -0.53 2.41 21.16
N LYS A 347 0.24 3.48 21.44
CA LYS A 347 -0.30 4.80 21.78
C LYS A 347 -0.67 5.59 20.53
N THR A 348 0.23 5.66 19.54
CA THR A 348 -0.01 6.43 18.31
C THR A 348 -0.62 5.58 17.20
N ARG A 349 -0.64 4.25 17.37
CA ARG A 349 -1.07 3.25 16.39
C ARG A 349 -0.33 3.37 15.06
N GLN A 350 0.95 3.75 15.14
CA GLN A 350 1.86 3.77 14.02
C GLN A 350 2.79 2.56 14.12
N TYR A 351 3.30 2.12 12.99
CA TYR A 351 4.31 1.08 12.92
C TYR A 351 5.52 1.58 12.11
N VAL A 352 6.63 0.89 12.28
CA VAL A 352 7.85 1.01 11.48
C VAL A 352 8.45 -0.38 11.36
N TYR A 353 9.19 -0.64 10.29
CA TYR A 353 9.86 -1.91 10.06
C TYR A 353 11.34 -1.68 9.74
N ALA A 354 12.13 -2.73 9.92
CA ALA A 354 13.50 -2.82 9.42
C ALA A 354 13.45 -3.23 7.96
N ARG A 355 14.41 -2.80 7.13
CA ARG A 355 14.60 -3.49 5.85
C ARG A 355 14.93 -4.98 6.10
N PRO A 356 14.44 -5.90 5.26
CA PRO A 356 14.71 -7.32 5.42
C PRO A 356 16.23 -7.60 5.39
N VAL A 357 16.66 -8.59 6.18
CA VAL A 357 18.07 -9.04 6.22
C VAL A 357 18.13 -10.55 6.17
N THR A 358 18.96 -11.09 5.28
CA THR A 358 19.07 -12.53 5.08
C THR A 358 20.20 -13.12 5.91
N TYR A 359 19.94 -14.24 6.57
CA TYR A 359 20.94 -15.03 7.30
C TYR A 359 20.93 -16.47 6.79
N ASP A 360 22.11 -17.05 6.65
CA ASP A 360 22.31 -18.48 6.41
C ASP A 360 22.43 -19.19 7.76
N LEU A 361 21.49 -20.10 8.02
CA LEU A 361 21.41 -20.94 9.22
C LEU A 361 21.77 -22.41 8.94
N SER A 362 22.50 -22.69 7.86
CA SER A 362 23.05 -24.03 7.59
C SER A 362 23.95 -24.54 8.72
N ASP A 363 24.57 -23.63 9.47
CA ASP A 363 25.11 -23.90 10.81
C ASP A 363 24.26 -23.14 11.84
N PRO A 364 23.28 -23.80 12.49
CA PRO A 364 22.37 -23.13 13.41
C PRO A 364 23.07 -22.59 14.66
N GLU A 365 24.28 -23.04 15.00
CA GLU A 365 25.08 -22.52 16.11
C GLU A 365 25.83 -21.22 15.76
N ASP A 366 26.16 -21.01 14.48
CA ASP A 366 26.87 -19.83 13.96
C ASP A 366 26.17 -19.19 12.75
N PRO A 367 24.99 -18.56 12.92
CA PRO A 367 24.27 -17.90 11.83
C PRO A 367 25.10 -16.81 11.13
N ILE A 368 25.14 -16.85 9.80
CA ILE A 368 25.96 -15.93 8.99
C ILE A 368 25.05 -14.94 8.27
N LEU A 369 25.33 -13.64 8.40
CA LEU A 369 24.63 -12.61 7.62
C LEU A 369 25.03 -12.73 6.13
N VAL A 370 24.04 -12.91 5.27
CA VAL A 370 24.17 -12.89 3.81
C VAL A 370 23.97 -11.44 3.35
N ASN A 371 24.94 -10.88 2.61
CA ASN A 371 24.90 -9.49 2.13
C ASN A 371 24.41 -9.40 0.69
#